data_AF-A0A9W9LBB1-F1
#
_entry.id   AF-A0A9W9LBB1-F1
#
_cell.length_a   1.000
_cell.length_b   1.000
_cell.length_c   1.000
_cell.angle_alpha   90.00
_cell.angle_beta   90.00
_cell.angle_gamma   90.00
#
_symmetry.space_group_name_H-M   'P 1'
#
loop_
_entity.id
_entity.type
_entity.pdbx_description
1 polymer ?
#
loop_
_entity_poly.entity_id
_entity_poly.type
_entity_poly.pdbx_seq_one_letter_code
_entity_poly.pdbx_strand_id
1 'polypeptide(L)'
;MGRRRKNKAPLVPLEDRPMETRLTATLYDRDDCNAAIRGQKIPGSLGLKVQRFAVIRGIRHHDGFAHELRGVTPEFTRALNARAIMSGVIPEMNNSAEIPYCIWYPEPPSQETLRNLVKRYPNMIYHAARSCAVAGYSDLYSELQVLPEVHVAAEARDASLARKNKGSETIFEQIMSNHVKFEIMNDYDRSVNLENPRPAHPNGDTAVFSDLTARMLHAGGETDSS
;
A
#
# COMPACT_ATOMS: atom_id res chain seq x y z
N MET A 1 54.24 13.37 -31.73
CA MET A 1 52.97 12.61 -31.66
C MET A 1 52.22 12.97 -30.39
N GLY A 2 51.34 13.97 -30.43
CA GLY A 2 50.50 14.33 -29.28
C GLY A 2 49.25 13.46 -29.25
N ARG A 3 49.13 12.56 -28.27
CA ARG A 3 47.88 11.83 -28.01
C ARG A 3 46.83 12.85 -27.57
N ARG A 4 45.91 13.20 -28.47
CA ARG A 4 44.69 13.97 -28.19
C ARG A 4 43.90 13.23 -27.12
N ARG A 5 43.89 13.75 -25.88
CA ARG A 5 42.96 13.30 -24.84
C ARG A 5 41.55 13.53 -25.39
N LYS A 6 40.82 12.46 -25.68
CA LYS A 6 39.39 12.53 -25.96
C LYS A 6 38.73 12.97 -24.65
N ASN A 7 38.30 14.23 -24.58
CA ASN A 7 37.38 14.67 -23.54
C ASN A 7 36.12 13.80 -23.66
N LYS A 8 35.94 12.85 -22.74
CA LYS A 8 34.64 12.20 -22.57
C LYS A 8 33.67 13.31 -22.18
N ALA A 9 32.58 13.47 -22.92
CA ALA A 9 31.47 14.29 -22.48
C ALA A 9 31.08 13.88 -21.05
N PRO A 10 30.72 14.83 -20.17
CA PRO A 10 30.28 14.49 -18.83
C PRO A 10 29.13 13.49 -18.93
N LEU A 11 29.25 12.37 -18.21
CA LEU A 11 28.19 11.36 -18.16
C LEU A 11 26.94 12.03 -17.60
N VAL A 12 25.86 12.06 -18.37
CA VAL A 12 24.55 12.54 -17.90
C VAL A 12 24.18 11.75 -16.63
N PRO A 13 23.88 12.44 -15.50
CA PRO A 13 23.42 11.80 -14.28
C PRO A 13 22.27 10.82 -14.56
N LEU A 14 22.20 9.70 -13.83
CA LEU A 14 21.20 8.66 -14.11
C LEU A 14 19.75 9.18 -13.99
N GLU A 15 19.52 10.12 -13.07
CA GLU A 15 18.23 10.79 -12.85
C GLU A 15 17.72 11.59 -14.07
N ASP A 16 18.63 12.14 -14.87
CA ASP A 16 18.30 12.94 -16.07
C ASP A 16 18.14 12.08 -17.33
N ARG A 17 18.27 10.75 -17.22
CA ARG A 17 18.14 9.84 -18.37
C ARG A 17 16.69 9.45 -18.64
N PRO A 18 16.36 9.03 -19.87
CA PRO A 18 15.05 8.48 -20.20
C PRO A 18 14.64 7.35 -19.24
N MET A 19 13.34 7.27 -18.95
CA MET A 19 12.79 6.35 -17.95
C MET A 19 13.13 4.89 -18.25
N GLU A 20 13.17 4.51 -19.52
CA GLU A 20 13.53 3.15 -19.99
C GLU A 20 14.96 2.77 -19.58
N THR A 21 15.88 3.74 -19.61
CA THR A 21 17.26 3.55 -19.16
C THR A 21 17.32 3.41 -17.65
N ARG A 22 16.53 4.22 -16.93
CA ARG A 22 16.47 4.17 -15.46
C ARG A 22 15.90 2.83 -14.98
N LEU A 23 14.86 2.32 -15.64
CA LEU A 23 14.20 1.04 -15.32
C LEU A 23 15.08 -0.19 -15.55
N THR A 24 16.16 -0.07 -16.34
CA THR A 24 17.11 -1.16 -16.61
C THR A 24 18.41 -1.02 -15.83
N ALA A 25 18.74 0.18 -15.33
CA ALA A 25 19.94 0.43 -14.55
C ALA A 25 19.86 -0.21 -13.15
N THR A 26 20.85 -1.04 -12.80
CA THR A 26 20.89 -1.80 -11.54
C THR A 26 21.89 -1.25 -10.52
N LEU A 27 22.34 0.00 -10.67
CA LEU A 27 23.26 0.62 -9.72
C LEU A 27 22.53 0.88 -8.41
N TYR A 28 22.91 0.22 -7.32
CA TYR A 28 22.32 0.47 -6.01
C TYR A 28 22.95 1.70 -5.37
N ASP A 29 22.11 2.54 -4.78
CA ASP A 29 22.50 3.68 -3.97
C ASP A 29 21.61 3.72 -2.72
N ARG A 30 22.24 3.70 -1.55
CA ARG A 30 21.56 3.65 -0.25
C ARG A 30 20.87 4.98 0.06
N ASP A 31 21.52 6.09 -0.23
CA ASP A 31 21.04 7.42 0.11
C ASP A 31 19.84 7.79 -0.78
N ASP A 32 19.89 7.45 -2.07
CA ASP A 32 18.75 7.57 -2.97
C ASP A 32 17.56 6.72 -2.48
N CYS A 33 17.79 5.49 -2.00
CA CYS A 33 16.71 4.66 -1.44
C CYS A 33 16.12 5.28 -0.17
N ASN A 34 16.95 5.79 0.74
CA ASN A 34 16.50 6.44 1.96
C ASN A 34 15.73 7.74 1.66
N ALA A 35 16.20 8.54 0.70
CA ALA A 35 15.52 9.73 0.22
C ALA A 35 14.17 9.38 -0.43
N ALA A 36 14.10 8.28 -1.18
CA ALA A 36 12.85 7.80 -1.77
C ALA A 36 11.84 7.36 -0.70
N ILE A 37 12.29 6.65 0.33
CA ILE A 37 11.44 6.25 1.46
C ILE A 37 10.83 7.46 2.17
N ARG A 38 11.59 8.56 2.26
CA ARG A 38 11.18 9.84 2.87
C ARG A 38 10.39 10.74 1.90
N GLY A 39 10.10 10.27 0.68
CA GLY A 39 9.39 11.04 -0.34
C GLY A 39 10.14 12.27 -0.86
N GLN A 40 11.47 12.27 -0.79
CA GLN A 40 12.30 13.44 -1.11
C GLN A 40 12.88 13.38 -2.53
N LYS A 41 13.26 12.19 -3.00
CA LYS A 41 13.91 12.00 -4.30
C LYS A 41 13.56 10.64 -4.91
N ILE A 42 13.35 10.59 -6.22
CA ILE A 42 13.28 9.32 -6.96
C ILE A 42 14.70 8.87 -7.29
N PRO A 43 15.10 7.61 -6.99
CA PRO A 43 16.42 7.09 -7.33
C PRO A 43 16.72 7.23 -8.82
N GLY A 44 17.98 7.51 -9.16
CA GLY A 44 18.40 7.59 -10.57
C GLY A 44 18.17 6.27 -11.31
N SER A 45 18.53 5.16 -10.66
CA SER A 45 18.32 3.78 -11.12
C SER A 45 17.06 3.17 -10.49
N LEU A 46 16.28 2.47 -11.30
CA LEU A 46 15.05 1.79 -10.93
C LEU A 46 15.03 0.33 -11.42
N GLY A 47 16.19 -0.25 -11.76
CA GLY A 47 16.29 -1.64 -12.21
C GLY A 47 16.17 -2.66 -11.08
N LEU A 48 16.55 -2.28 -9.85
CA LEU A 48 16.46 -3.18 -8.70
C LEU A 48 15.11 -3.08 -7.99
N LYS A 49 14.53 -4.23 -7.59
CA LYS A 49 13.28 -4.28 -6.82
C LYS A 49 13.35 -3.46 -5.54
N VAL A 50 14.47 -3.46 -4.83
CA VAL A 50 14.65 -2.70 -3.59
C VAL A 50 14.46 -1.19 -3.79
N GLN A 51 14.94 -0.65 -4.91
CA GLN A 51 14.79 0.77 -5.25
C GLN A 51 13.34 1.10 -5.57
N ARG A 52 12.67 0.23 -6.33
CA ARG A 52 11.24 0.38 -6.62
C ARG A 52 10.39 0.30 -5.36
N PHE A 53 10.72 -0.60 -4.43
CA PHE A 53 10.04 -0.70 -3.14
C PHE A 53 10.25 0.54 -2.27
N ALA A 54 11.46 1.12 -2.27
CA ALA A 54 11.73 2.39 -1.61
C ALA A 54 10.85 3.52 -2.15
N VAL A 55 10.72 3.62 -3.48
CA VAL A 55 9.83 4.59 -4.16
C VAL A 55 8.36 4.32 -3.85
N ILE A 56 7.89 3.07 -3.97
CA ILE A 56 6.50 2.68 -3.67
C ILE A 56 6.14 3.02 -2.22
N ARG A 57 7.07 2.81 -1.28
CA ARG A 57 6.90 3.22 0.11
C ARG A 57 6.78 4.75 0.20
N GLY A 58 7.71 5.48 -0.41
CA GLY A 58 7.63 6.94 -0.51
C GLY A 58 6.27 7.44 -0.99
N ILE A 59 5.78 6.88 -2.10
CA ILE A 59 4.49 7.22 -2.70
C ILE A 59 3.34 7.01 -1.72
N ARG A 60 3.32 5.89 -0.99
CA ARG A 60 2.23 5.59 -0.04
C ARG A 60 2.22 6.55 1.16
N HIS A 61 3.39 6.97 1.63
CA HIS A 61 3.51 7.80 2.83
C HIS A 61 3.46 9.31 2.55
N HIS A 62 3.86 9.75 1.36
CA HIS A 62 4.01 11.16 1.02
C HIS A 62 3.12 11.51 -0.16
N ASP A 63 2.02 12.20 0.11
CA ASP A 63 1.16 12.73 -0.94
C ASP A 63 1.92 13.74 -1.82
N GLY A 64 1.63 13.77 -3.11
CA GLY A 64 2.39 14.59 -4.08
C GLY A 64 3.70 13.97 -4.59
N PHE A 65 4.25 12.93 -3.93
CA PHE A 65 5.54 12.36 -4.33
C PHE A 65 5.43 11.45 -5.56
N ALA A 66 6.42 11.58 -6.46
CA ALA A 66 6.65 10.72 -7.62
C ALA A 66 5.45 10.55 -8.57
N HIS A 67 4.64 11.61 -8.71
CA HIS A 67 3.54 11.65 -9.67
C HIS A 67 4.00 11.44 -11.12
N GLU A 68 5.24 11.82 -11.46
CA GLU A 68 5.80 11.57 -12.80
C GLU A 68 5.96 10.08 -13.14
N LEU A 69 5.83 9.17 -12.16
CA LEU A 69 5.89 7.72 -12.40
C LEU A 69 4.54 7.10 -12.78
N ARG A 70 3.47 7.90 -12.87
CA ARG A 70 2.15 7.40 -13.30
C ARG A 70 2.23 6.87 -14.73
N GLY A 71 1.78 5.63 -14.94
CA GLY A 71 1.80 4.96 -16.25
C GLY A 71 3.16 4.38 -16.65
N VAL A 72 4.23 4.59 -15.86
CA VAL A 72 5.56 4.05 -16.15
C VAL A 72 5.62 2.54 -15.92
N THR A 73 5.12 2.08 -14.78
CA THR A 73 4.92 0.65 -14.49
C THR A 73 3.63 0.45 -13.72
N PRO A 74 2.97 -0.72 -13.84
CA PRO A 74 1.75 -1.00 -13.09
C PRO A 74 1.93 -0.90 -11.57
N GLU A 75 3.12 -1.22 -11.04
CA GLU A 75 3.39 -1.16 -9.61
C GLU A 75 3.50 0.27 -9.06
N PHE A 76 4.06 1.21 -9.83
CA PHE A 76 4.04 2.63 -9.46
C PHE A 76 2.64 3.22 -9.59
N THR A 77 1.93 2.96 -10.69
CA THR A 77 0.54 3.42 -10.83
C THR A 77 -0.35 2.87 -9.72
N ARG A 78 -0.20 1.60 -9.34
CA ARG A 78 -0.93 0.99 -8.21
C ARG A 78 -0.65 1.69 -6.88
N ALA A 79 0.62 2.04 -6.61
CA ALA A 79 0.98 2.77 -5.40
C ALA A 79 0.37 4.19 -5.38
N LEU A 80 0.43 4.87 -6.52
CA LEU A 80 -0.16 6.20 -6.70
C LEU A 80 -1.69 6.16 -6.58
N ASN A 81 -2.35 5.11 -7.06
CA ASN A 81 -3.78 4.92 -6.90
C ASN A 81 -4.15 4.66 -5.44
N ALA A 82 -3.37 3.85 -4.72
CA ALA A 82 -3.56 3.64 -3.28
C ALA A 82 -3.48 4.97 -2.51
N ARG A 83 -2.44 5.77 -2.78
CA ARG A 83 -2.23 7.07 -2.13
C ARG A 83 -3.36 8.05 -2.46
N ALA A 84 -3.77 8.13 -3.73
CA ALA A 84 -4.88 8.98 -4.14
C ALA A 84 -6.16 8.66 -3.35
N ILE A 85 -6.51 7.37 -3.23
CA ILE A 85 -7.68 6.92 -2.47
C ILE A 85 -7.55 7.32 -0.99
N MET A 86 -6.40 7.10 -0.37
CA MET A 86 -6.16 7.53 1.03
C MET A 86 -6.31 9.05 1.20
N SER A 87 -5.90 9.83 0.20
CA SER A 87 -6.04 11.29 0.17
C SER A 87 -7.43 11.77 -0.30
N GLY A 88 -8.40 10.87 -0.49
CA GLY A 88 -9.79 11.24 -0.82
C GLY A 88 -10.12 11.31 -2.32
N VAL A 89 -9.17 11.01 -3.20
CA VAL A 89 -9.34 11.04 -4.67
C VAL A 89 -9.51 9.64 -5.22
N ILE A 90 -10.58 9.39 -5.99
CA ILE A 90 -10.82 8.08 -6.61
C ILE A 90 -10.34 8.11 -8.08
N PRO A 91 -9.21 7.48 -8.41
CA PRO A 91 -8.65 7.50 -9.76
C PRO A 91 -9.44 6.60 -10.74
N GLU A 92 -9.20 6.80 -12.03
CA GLU A 92 -9.55 5.81 -13.05
C GLU A 92 -8.64 4.58 -12.93
N MET A 93 -9.22 3.39 -12.82
CA MET A 93 -8.50 2.12 -12.66
C MET A 93 -8.97 1.10 -13.69
N ASN A 94 -8.57 1.31 -14.94
CA ASN A 94 -8.98 0.44 -16.07
C ASN A 94 -8.16 -0.85 -16.16
N ASN A 95 -6.95 -0.86 -15.61
CA ASN A 95 -6.06 -2.01 -15.59
C ASN A 95 -6.11 -2.69 -14.20
N SER A 96 -6.46 -3.97 -14.15
CA SER A 96 -6.53 -4.73 -12.90
C SER A 96 -5.19 -4.79 -12.16
N ALA A 97 -4.05 -4.74 -12.88
CA ALA A 97 -2.72 -4.71 -12.28
C ALA A 97 -2.45 -3.41 -11.48
N GLU A 98 -3.23 -2.36 -11.71
CA GLU A 98 -3.11 -1.04 -11.09
C GLU A 98 -4.10 -0.83 -9.94
N ILE A 99 -4.98 -1.80 -9.68
CA ILE A 99 -5.91 -1.76 -8.55
C ILE A 99 -5.12 -2.01 -7.25
N PRO A 100 -5.19 -1.09 -6.27
CA PRO A 100 -4.45 -1.24 -5.02
C PRO A 100 -5.14 -2.21 -4.07
N TYR A 101 -4.37 -3.17 -3.56
CA TYR A 101 -4.85 -4.11 -2.55
C TYR A 101 -4.98 -3.48 -1.15
N CYS A 102 -3.96 -2.72 -0.72
CA CYS A 102 -3.97 -2.06 0.58
C CYS A 102 -4.21 -0.57 0.41
N ILE A 103 -5.41 -0.11 0.80
CA ILE A 103 -5.83 1.30 0.77
C ILE A 103 -5.99 1.92 2.15
N TRP A 104 -5.69 1.19 3.23
CA TRP A 104 -5.91 1.61 4.62
C TRP A 104 -4.65 2.01 5.40
N TYR A 105 -3.48 2.01 4.73
CA TYR A 105 -2.18 2.25 5.35
C TYR A 105 -1.31 3.17 4.50
N PRO A 106 -0.69 4.24 5.06
CA PRO A 106 -0.51 4.49 6.49
C PRO A 106 -1.70 5.10 7.21
N GLU A 107 -2.66 5.65 6.47
CA GLU A 107 -3.85 6.27 7.03
C GLU A 107 -5.06 5.81 6.23
N PRO A 108 -6.17 5.41 6.87
CA PRO A 108 -7.35 4.97 6.16
C PRO A 108 -8.09 6.14 5.48
N PRO A 109 -8.74 5.92 4.33
CA PRO A 109 -9.54 6.95 3.66
C PRO A 109 -10.76 7.34 4.51
N SER A 110 -11.33 8.52 4.26
CA SER A 110 -12.56 8.94 4.93
C SER A 110 -13.75 8.02 4.60
N GLN A 111 -14.78 8.00 5.46
CA GLN A 111 -15.99 7.23 5.18
C GLN A 111 -16.68 7.65 3.86
N GLU A 112 -16.69 8.94 3.54
CA GLU A 112 -17.24 9.44 2.28
C GLU A 112 -16.47 8.91 1.07
N THR A 113 -15.14 8.94 1.14
CA THR A 113 -14.27 8.37 0.11
C THR A 113 -14.53 6.89 -0.09
N LEU A 114 -14.68 6.12 1.00
CA LEU A 114 -14.97 4.69 0.93
C LEU A 114 -16.34 4.41 0.29
N ARG A 115 -17.39 5.17 0.66
CA ARG A 115 -18.72 5.06 0.01
C ARG A 115 -18.63 5.34 -1.49
N ASN A 116 -17.96 6.43 -1.87
CA ASN A 116 -17.77 6.79 -3.28
C ASN A 116 -16.92 5.75 -4.02
N LEU A 117 -15.92 5.15 -3.35
CA LEU A 117 -15.07 4.11 -3.92
C LEU A 117 -15.90 2.87 -4.26
N VAL A 118 -16.70 2.36 -3.32
CA VAL A 118 -17.53 1.17 -3.53
C VAL A 118 -18.62 1.44 -4.56
N LYS A 119 -19.19 2.64 -4.59
CA LYS A 119 -20.16 3.05 -5.62
C LYS A 119 -19.56 2.97 -7.03
N ARG A 120 -18.30 3.37 -7.18
CA ARG A 120 -17.60 3.37 -8.48
C ARG A 120 -16.99 2.02 -8.85
N TYR A 121 -16.41 1.32 -7.87
CA TYR A 121 -15.73 0.04 -7.99
C TYR A 121 -16.29 -0.95 -6.97
N PRO A 122 -17.45 -1.58 -7.24
CA PRO A 122 -18.10 -2.51 -6.30
C PRO A 122 -17.22 -3.70 -5.90
N ASN A 123 -16.29 -4.12 -6.78
CA ASN A 123 -15.32 -5.17 -6.50
C ASN A 123 -14.31 -4.81 -5.38
N MET A 124 -14.20 -3.54 -4.99
CA MET A 124 -13.33 -3.09 -3.89
C MET A 124 -14.03 -3.08 -2.53
N ILE A 125 -15.23 -3.65 -2.40
CA ILE A 125 -16.01 -3.62 -1.15
C ILE A 125 -15.26 -4.18 0.08
N TYR A 126 -14.45 -5.23 -0.08
CA TYR A 126 -13.65 -5.78 1.03
C TYR A 126 -12.44 -4.91 1.38
N HIS A 127 -11.94 -4.11 0.43
CA HIS A 127 -10.89 -3.13 0.70
C HIS A 127 -11.45 -2.01 1.58
N ALA A 128 -12.68 -1.56 1.27
CA ALA A 128 -13.41 -0.62 2.11
C ALA A 128 -13.75 -1.22 3.49
N ALA A 129 -14.23 -2.46 3.54
CA ALA A 129 -14.55 -3.15 4.79
C ALA A 129 -13.33 -3.27 5.72
N ARG A 130 -12.16 -3.65 5.19
CA ARG A 130 -10.92 -3.69 5.97
C ARG A 130 -10.47 -2.29 6.41
N SER A 131 -10.69 -1.28 5.57
CA SER A 131 -10.43 0.11 5.93
C SER A 131 -11.33 0.59 7.08
N CYS A 132 -12.61 0.18 7.08
CA CYS A 132 -13.52 0.41 8.19
C CYS A 132 -13.06 -0.26 9.48
N ALA A 133 -12.55 -1.50 9.41
CA ALA A 133 -11.99 -2.20 10.57
C ALA A 133 -10.77 -1.44 11.15
N VAL A 134 -9.87 -0.94 10.30
CA VAL A 134 -8.75 -0.09 10.73
C VAL A 134 -9.23 1.22 11.36
N ALA A 135 -10.19 1.89 10.75
CA ALA A 135 -10.60 3.23 11.17
C ALA A 135 -11.66 3.25 12.28
N GLY A 136 -12.33 2.12 12.52
CA GLY A 136 -13.46 2.01 13.43
C GLY A 136 -14.77 2.58 12.89
N TYR A 137 -14.97 2.52 11.57
CA TYR A 137 -16.18 3.01 10.92
C TYR A 137 -17.29 1.94 10.96
N SER A 138 -17.80 1.62 12.14
CA SER A 138 -18.79 0.56 12.37
C SER A 138 -20.08 0.74 11.58
N ASP A 139 -20.56 1.98 11.47
CA ASP A 139 -21.80 2.30 10.75
C ASP A 139 -21.63 2.00 9.26
N LEU A 140 -20.56 2.53 8.66
CA LEU A 140 -20.21 2.24 7.27
C LEU A 140 -19.97 0.74 7.05
N TYR A 141 -19.25 0.06 7.95
CA TYR A 141 -19.05 -1.39 7.84
C TYR A 141 -20.38 -2.14 7.74
N SER A 142 -21.36 -1.76 8.56
CA SER A 142 -22.70 -2.34 8.54
C SER A 142 -23.45 -2.02 7.24
N GLU A 143 -23.30 -0.80 6.70
CA GLU A 143 -23.86 -0.40 5.40
C GLU A 143 -23.31 -1.25 4.23
N LEU A 144 -22.06 -1.70 4.28
CA LEU A 144 -21.43 -2.48 3.21
C LEU A 144 -22.01 -3.90 3.05
N GLN A 145 -22.68 -4.43 4.09
CA GLN A 145 -23.31 -5.77 4.07
C GLN A 145 -22.39 -6.90 3.56
N VAL A 146 -21.10 -6.83 3.89
CA VAL A 146 -20.12 -7.88 3.52
C VAL A 146 -20.32 -9.14 4.36
N LEU A 147 -19.90 -10.29 3.81
CA LEU A 147 -19.79 -11.52 4.59
C LEU A 147 -18.78 -11.36 5.74
N PRO A 148 -18.99 -12.05 6.87
CA PRO A 148 -18.06 -12.03 8.01
C PRO A 148 -16.70 -12.59 7.61
N GLU A 149 -15.70 -11.71 7.46
CA GLU A 149 -14.41 -12.02 6.84
C GLU A 149 -13.29 -12.02 7.89
N VAL A 150 -12.40 -13.02 7.82
CA VAL A 150 -11.39 -13.29 8.86
C VAL A 150 -10.27 -12.26 8.94
N HIS A 151 -9.83 -11.68 7.82
CA HIS A 151 -8.82 -10.62 7.80
C HIS A 151 -9.39 -9.29 8.32
N VAL A 152 -10.64 -8.96 7.97
CA VAL A 152 -11.34 -7.79 8.51
C VAL A 152 -11.53 -7.95 10.03
N ALA A 153 -11.87 -9.15 10.52
CA ALA A 153 -11.96 -9.42 11.95
C ALA A 153 -10.61 -9.25 12.65
N ALA A 154 -9.53 -9.79 12.09
CA ALA A 154 -8.19 -9.66 12.64
C ALA A 154 -7.74 -8.19 12.71
N GLU A 155 -7.99 -7.43 11.64
CA GLU A 155 -7.71 -6.00 11.57
C GLU A 155 -8.51 -5.20 12.62
N ALA A 156 -9.79 -5.53 12.79
CA ALA A 156 -10.68 -4.91 13.76
C ALA A 156 -10.21 -5.19 15.21
N ARG A 157 -9.78 -6.42 15.47
CA ARG A 157 -9.20 -6.81 16.76
C ARG A 157 -7.88 -6.10 17.06
N ASP A 158 -6.99 -6.01 16.07
CA ASP A 158 -5.72 -5.27 16.23
C ASP A 158 -6.00 -3.80 16.55
N ALA A 159 -6.88 -3.16 15.78
CA ALA A 159 -7.25 -1.77 15.97
C ALA A 159 -7.92 -1.52 17.34
N SER A 160 -8.79 -2.43 17.80
CA SER A 160 -9.43 -2.30 19.11
C SER A 160 -8.43 -2.40 20.25
N LEU A 161 -7.45 -3.30 20.17
CA LEU A 161 -6.45 -3.50 21.21
C LEU A 161 -5.33 -2.45 21.18
N ALA A 162 -4.72 -2.22 20.01
CA ALA A 162 -3.55 -1.36 19.86
C ALA A 162 -3.91 0.13 19.93
N ARG A 163 -5.10 0.52 19.43
CA ARG A 163 -5.54 1.93 19.34
C ARG A 163 -6.77 2.24 20.19
N LYS A 164 -7.29 1.28 20.98
CA LYS A 164 -8.49 1.44 21.83
C LYS A 164 -9.69 1.94 21.03
N ASN A 165 -9.83 1.49 19.79
CA ASN A 165 -10.88 1.93 18.88
C ASN A 165 -12.18 1.13 19.12
N LYS A 166 -13.16 1.79 19.75
CA LYS A 166 -14.48 1.19 20.05
C LYS A 166 -15.27 0.81 18.79
N GLY A 167 -15.15 1.57 17.71
CA GLY A 167 -15.82 1.23 16.46
C GLY A 167 -15.24 -0.05 15.83
N SER A 168 -13.92 -0.24 15.95
CA SER A 168 -13.26 -1.49 15.54
C SER A 168 -13.67 -2.66 16.45
N GLU A 169 -13.82 -2.43 17.75
CA GLU A 169 -14.35 -3.42 18.69
C GLU A 169 -15.75 -3.89 18.27
N THR A 170 -16.66 -2.95 17.97
CA THR A 170 -18.00 -3.27 17.46
C THR A 170 -17.96 -4.11 16.18
N ILE A 171 -17.09 -3.77 15.22
CA ILE A 171 -16.92 -4.54 13.97
C ILE A 171 -16.43 -5.96 14.28
N PHE A 172 -15.45 -6.09 15.17
CA PHE A 172 -14.93 -7.39 15.57
C PHE A 172 -16.02 -8.27 16.21
N GLU A 173 -16.76 -7.73 17.18
CA GLU A 173 -17.87 -8.44 17.83
C GLU A 173 -18.96 -8.85 16.83
N GLN A 174 -19.33 -7.94 15.92
CA GLN A 174 -20.30 -8.21 14.86
C GLN A 174 -19.84 -9.40 13.99
N ILE A 175 -18.61 -9.41 13.51
CA ILE A 175 -18.08 -10.53 12.72
C ILE A 175 -18.04 -11.82 13.55
N MET A 176 -17.55 -11.74 14.79
CA MET A 176 -17.34 -12.90 15.64
C MET A 176 -18.63 -13.56 16.12
N SER A 177 -19.73 -12.80 16.23
CA SER A 177 -21.06 -13.31 16.56
C SER A 177 -21.67 -14.26 15.51
N ASN A 178 -21.18 -14.21 14.27
CA ASN A 178 -21.65 -15.09 13.19
C ASN A 178 -21.10 -16.51 13.35
N HIS A 179 -21.91 -17.54 13.11
CA HIS A 179 -21.45 -18.94 13.23
C HIS A 179 -20.36 -19.30 12.21
N VAL A 180 -20.47 -18.80 10.99
CA VAL A 180 -19.53 -19.05 9.88
C VAL A 180 -18.81 -17.76 9.53
N LYS A 181 -17.49 -17.83 9.34
CA LYS A 181 -16.66 -16.75 8.80
C LYS A 181 -16.03 -17.23 7.51
N PHE A 182 -15.53 -16.30 6.70
CA PHE A 182 -14.99 -16.57 5.38
C PHE A 182 -13.58 -16.02 5.20
N GLU A 183 -12.78 -16.74 4.42
CA GLU A 183 -11.54 -16.25 3.84
C GLU A 183 -11.86 -15.72 2.44
N ILE A 184 -11.87 -14.40 2.31
CA ILE A 184 -12.18 -13.70 1.06
C ILE A 184 -10.96 -12.90 0.60
N MET A 185 -10.22 -12.32 1.55
CA MET A 185 -8.96 -11.65 1.27
C MET A 185 -7.79 -12.62 1.45
N ASN A 186 -6.68 -12.39 0.75
CA ASN A 186 -5.41 -13.06 0.99
C ASN A 186 -4.25 -12.07 0.89
N ASP A 187 -3.51 -11.88 2.00
CA ASP A 187 -2.43 -10.90 2.12
C ASP A 187 -1.17 -11.29 1.33
N TYR A 188 -0.94 -12.58 1.11
CA TYR A 188 0.26 -13.09 0.44
C TYR A 188 0.21 -12.87 -1.08
N ASP A 189 -0.92 -13.17 -1.70
CA ASP A 189 -1.13 -12.97 -3.13
C ASP A 189 -1.72 -11.58 -3.47
N ARG A 190 -2.25 -10.89 -2.45
CA ARG A 190 -2.94 -9.59 -2.55
C ARG A 190 -4.21 -9.68 -3.38
N SER A 191 -5.03 -10.70 -3.12
CA SER A 191 -6.26 -10.99 -3.85
C SER A 191 -7.53 -10.87 -2.99
N VAL A 192 -8.66 -10.73 -3.68
CA VAL A 192 -10.02 -10.75 -3.11
C VAL A 192 -10.88 -11.68 -3.97
N ASN A 193 -11.42 -12.74 -3.39
CA ASN A 193 -12.23 -13.74 -4.09
C ASN A 193 -13.70 -13.69 -3.66
N LEU A 194 -14.54 -13.08 -4.50
CA LEU A 194 -15.98 -12.93 -4.25
C LEU A 194 -16.83 -14.10 -4.77
N GLU A 195 -16.30 -14.88 -5.70
CA GLU A 195 -17.10 -15.88 -6.44
C GLU A 195 -17.30 -17.17 -5.64
N ASN A 196 -16.29 -17.57 -4.86
CA ASN A 196 -16.35 -18.78 -4.06
C ASN A 196 -15.75 -18.57 -2.65
N PRO A 197 -16.46 -17.82 -1.77
CA PRO A 197 -16.01 -17.59 -0.40
C PRO A 197 -15.86 -18.91 0.35
N ARG A 198 -14.70 -19.14 0.94
CA ARG A 198 -14.42 -20.38 1.68
C ARG A 198 -14.64 -20.16 3.17
N PRO A 199 -15.38 -21.04 3.86
CA PRO A 199 -15.44 -21.01 5.31
C PRO A 199 -14.05 -21.09 5.91
N ALA A 200 -13.76 -20.22 6.88
CA ALA A 200 -12.47 -20.15 7.54
C ALA A 200 -12.63 -19.72 9.01
N HIS A 201 -11.57 -19.95 9.78
CA HIS A 201 -11.44 -19.46 11.16
C HIS A 201 -10.33 -18.41 11.23
N PRO A 202 -10.44 -17.41 12.11
CA PRO A 202 -9.32 -16.50 12.38
C PRO A 202 -8.11 -17.32 12.85
N ASN A 203 -7.02 -17.27 12.09
CA ASN A 203 -5.82 -18.09 12.32
C ASN A 203 -4.57 -17.27 12.68
N GLY A 204 -4.66 -15.93 12.64
CA GLY A 204 -3.54 -15.04 12.96
C GLY A 204 -2.58 -14.75 11.79
N ASP A 205 -2.89 -15.18 10.56
CA ASP A 205 -2.01 -14.96 9.40
C ASP A 205 -2.18 -13.58 8.73
N THR A 206 -3.13 -12.77 9.20
CA THR A 206 -3.39 -11.44 8.67
C THR A 206 -2.25 -10.47 9.00
N ALA A 207 -1.70 -9.81 7.99
CA ALA A 207 -0.75 -8.71 8.18
C ALA A 207 -1.50 -7.45 8.60
N VAL A 208 -1.74 -7.31 9.90
CA VAL A 208 -2.51 -6.20 10.48
C VAL A 208 -1.74 -4.88 10.44
N PHE A 209 -2.45 -3.75 10.58
CA PHE A 209 -1.88 -2.41 10.54
C PHE A 209 -0.67 -2.22 11.48
N SER A 210 -0.73 -2.77 12.69
CA SER A 210 0.38 -2.69 13.64
C SER A 210 1.65 -3.39 13.13
N ASP A 211 1.55 -4.54 12.44
CA ASP A 211 2.68 -5.24 11.83
C ASP A 211 3.35 -4.42 10.72
N LEU A 212 2.54 -3.73 9.93
CA LEU A 212 3.03 -2.84 8.86
C LEU A 212 3.86 -1.69 9.45
N THR A 213 3.51 -1.24 10.66
CA THR A 213 4.20 -0.19 11.41
C THR A 213 5.44 -0.70 12.14
N ALA A 214 5.36 -1.85 12.84
CA ALA A 214 6.48 -2.41 13.58
C ALA A 214 7.67 -2.79 12.67
N ARG A 215 7.39 -3.32 11.48
CA ARG A 215 8.42 -3.56 10.44
C ARG A 215 9.10 -2.27 9.97
N MET A 216 8.53 -1.08 10.22
CA MET A 216 9.20 0.19 9.95
C MET A 216 10.29 0.52 10.96
N LEU A 217 10.05 0.26 12.25
CA LEU A 217 10.98 0.63 13.33
C LEU A 217 12.30 -0.13 13.21
N HIS A 218 12.24 -1.41 12.84
CA HIS A 218 13.43 -2.22 12.58
C HIS A 218 14.19 -1.83 11.31
N ALA A 219 13.55 -1.15 10.35
CA ALA A 219 14.20 -0.63 9.15
C ALA A 219 14.85 0.76 9.37
N GLY A 220 14.52 1.44 10.48
CA GLY A 220 15.05 2.75 10.86
C GLY A 220 15.99 2.73 12.06
N GLY A 221 16.25 1.57 12.66
CA GLY A 221 17.23 1.42 13.73
C GLY A 221 18.64 1.43 13.18
N GLU A 222 19.23 2.62 13.02
CA GLU A 222 20.67 2.74 13.13
C GLU A 222 21.08 2.21 14.50
N THR A 223 21.93 1.20 14.51
CA THR A 223 22.71 0.83 15.68
C THR A 223 23.63 2.00 15.98
N ASP A 224 23.18 2.92 16.83
CA ASP A 224 24.07 3.78 17.59
C ASP A 224 24.83 2.90 18.58
N SER A 225 25.91 2.30 18.09
CA SER A 225 26.94 1.69 18.93
C SER A 225 28.09 2.68 19.09
N SER A 226 28.04 3.35 20.24
CA SER A 226 29.17 3.81 21.10
C SER A 226 30.29 4.63 20.48
#